data_AF-A0A1B9MYZ8-F1
#
_entry.id   AF-A0A1B9MYZ8-F1
#
_cell.length_a   1.000
_cell.length_b   1.000
_cell.length_c   1.000
_cell.angle_alpha   90.00
_cell.angle_beta   90.00
_cell.angle_gamma   90.00
#
_symmetry.space_group_name_H-M   'P 1'
#
loop_
_entity.id
_entity.type
_entity.pdbx_description
1 polymer ?
#
loop_
_entity_poly.entity_id
_entity_poly.type
_entity_poly.pdbx_seq_one_letter_code
_entity_poly.pdbx_strand_id
1 'polypeptide(L)'
;MNKQFRKICQFLVLTLLNFYSYAGDSHSLHAKNDSQLSSISNVNLYEIQYIDYIKNKSKFAFIPITNQILAHGGNSVMAFLIPHENNHVDPINTEYKKKIYLIESKYREILIAKAGLSDSDTVFIYDNVFKQILSFDIQDLQVLAIINPNNSTEEGPFYESDYLLGFEINADKLKNFTEPLVYIGKKNPFTK
;
A
#
# COMPACT_ATOMS: atom_id res chain seq x y z
N MET A 1 43.20 43.51 -11.76
CA MET A 1 42.73 42.81 -10.54
C MET A 1 41.21 42.90 -10.56
N ASN A 2 40.39 41.84 -10.59
CA ASN A 2 40.61 40.49 -10.08
C ASN A 2 40.16 39.41 -11.08
N LYS A 3 41.14 38.64 -11.60
CA LYS A 3 40.93 37.40 -12.38
C LYS A 3 40.17 36.31 -11.59
N GLN A 4 39.90 36.53 -10.30
CA GLN A 4 39.12 35.66 -9.43
C GLN A 4 37.60 35.77 -9.65
N PHE A 5 37.08 36.94 -10.06
CA PHE A 5 35.61 37.11 -10.19
C PHE A 5 35.04 36.44 -11.45
N ARG A 6 35.85 36.33 -12.52
CA ARG A 6 35.42 35.73 -13.79
C ARG A 6 35.37 34.19 -13.75
N LYS A 7 36.07 33.56 -12.79
CA LYS A 7 36.04 32.10 -12.60
C LYS A 7 34.84 31.62 -11.78
N ILE A 8 34.28 32.45 -10.91
CA ILE A 8 33.15 32.08 -10.05
C ILE A 8 31.84 32.00 -10.86
N CYS A 9 31.61 32.90 -11.84
CA CYS A 9 30.44 32.79 -12.71
C CYS A 9 30.50 31.60 -13.71
N GLN A 10 31.69 31.11 -14.07
CA GLN A 10 31.79 29.92 -14.93
C GLN A 10 31.56 28.61 -14.16
N PHE A 11 31.84 28.58 -12.85
CA PHE A 11 31.54 27.40 -12.02
C PHE A 11 30.05 27.26 -11.71
N LEU A 12 29.30 28.37 -11.64
CA LEU A 12 27.87 28.37 -11.32
C LEU A 12 26.97 27.97 -12.50
N VAL A 13 27.47 28.05 -13.75
CA VAL A 13 26.75 27.60 -14.95
C VAL A 13 26.98 26.10 -15.24
N LEU A 14 28.09 25.52 -14.76
CA LEU A 14 28.42 24.12 -14.99
C LEU A 14 27.76 23.12 -14.03
N THR A 15 27.20 23.57 -12.91
CA THR A 15 26.41 22.71 -12.01
C THR A 15 24.92 22.62 -12.38
N LEU A 16 24.44 23.47 -13.30
CA LEU A 16 23.04 23.45 -13.76
C LEU A 16 22.81 22.60 -15.02
N LEU A 17 23.88 22.07 -15.64
CA LEU A 17 23.76 21.18 -16.81
C LEU A 17 23.83 19.69 -16.46
N ASN A 18 24.08 19.31 -15.20
CA ASN A 18 24.05 17.91 -14.75
C ASN A 18 22.72 17.47 -14.12
N PHE A 19 21.68 18.30 -14.18
CA PHE A 19 20.31 17.92 -13.79
C PHE A 19 19.31 17.87 -14.95
N TYR A 20 19.80 17.95 -16.20
CA TYR A 20 19.00 17.70 -17.41
C TYR A 20 19.31 16.32 -17.99
N SER A 21 19.23 15.26 -17.18
CA SER A 21 19.18 13.87 -17.65
C SER A 21 18.65 12.95 -16.56
N TYR A 22 17.40 13.20 -16.12
CA TYR A 22 16.54 12.13 -15.59
C TYR A 22 15.07 12.52 -15.73
N ALA A 23 14.66 12.80 -16.96
CA ALA A 23 13.26 12.90 -17.34
C ALA A 23 13.15 12.57 -18.83
N GLY A 24 12.47 11.46 -19.13
CA GLY A 24 11.99 11.16 -20.47
C GLY A 24 12.74 10.05 -21.21
N ASP A 25 12.41 8.80 -20.90
CA ASP A 25 12.27 7.80 -21.96
C ASP A 25 11.22 6.75 -21.55
N SER A 26 9.94 7.16 -21.59
CA SER A 26 8.84 6.20 -21.66
C SER A 26 8.73 5.78 -23.12
N HIS A 27 9.34 4.65 -23.47
CA HIS A 27 9.14 4.02 -24.76
C HIS A 27 7.64 3.80 -24.99
N SER A 28 7.13 4.47 -26.03
CA SER A 28 5.80 4.23 -26.58
C SER A 28 5.77 2.84 -27.21
N LEU A 29 5.18 1.89 -26.51
CA LEU A 29 4.66 0.69 -27.17
C LEU A 29 3.34 1.07 -27.84
N HIS A 30 3.37 1.06 -29.17
CA HIS A 30 2.23 1.15 -30.07
C HIS A 30 1.05 0.30 -29.55
N ALA A 31 0.02 0.93 -29.00
CA ALA A 31 -1.30 0.35 -28.91
C ALA A 31 -1.90 0.38 -30.32
N LYS A 32 -1.76 -0.74 -31.03
CA LYS A 32 -2.52 -1.00 -32.26
C LYS A 32 -3.95 -1.30 -31.81
N ASN A 33 -4.87 -0.42 -32.18
CA ASN A 33 -6.31 -0.57 -31.98
C ASN A 33 -6.80 -1.89 -32.58
N ASP A 34 -7.23 -2.82 -31.73
CA ASP A 34 -8.28 -3.78 -32.09
C ASP A 34 -9.51 -3.44 -31.26
N SER A 35 -10.51 -2.99 -32.00
CA SER A 35 -11.82 -2.50 -31.60
C SER A 35 -12.73 -3.62 -31.10
N GLN A 36 -12.43 -4.22 -29.93
CA GLN A 36 -13.32 -5.21 -29.31
C GLN A 36 -13.19 -5.28 -27.78
N LEU A 37 -13.23 -4.13 -27.10
CA LEU A 37 -13.30 -4.11 -25.63
C LEU A 37 -14.32 -3.09 -25.14
N SER A 38 -15.57 -3.26 -25.58
CA SER A 38 -16.70 -2.53 -25.04
C SER A 38 -17.04 -3.05 -23.62
N SER A 39 -16.94 -2.16 -22.65
CA SER A 39 -17.32 -2.26 -21.22
C SER A 39 -16.37 -3.01 -20.27
N ILE A 40 -15.13 -2.55 -20.10
CA ILE A 40 -14.43 -2.80 -18.84
C ILE A 40 -14.94 -1.79 -17.83
N SER A 41 -15.81 -2.23 -16.91
CA SER A 41 -15.93 -1.58 -15.60
C SER A 41 -14.53 -1.46 -15.00
N ASN A 42 -14.10 -0.28 -14.56
CA ASN A 42 -12.79 -0.06 -13.92
C ASN A 42 -12.63 -1.03 -12.73
N VAL A 43 -11.93 -2.14 -12.93
CA VAL A 43 -11.62 -3.11 -11.87
C VAL A 43 -10.41 -2.57 -11.11
N ASN A 44 -10.62 -2.16 -9.86
CA ASN A 44 -9.53 -1.75 -8.98
C ASN A 44 -8.82 -3.00 -8.45
N LEU A 45 -7.60 -3.24 -8.92
CA LEU A 45 -6.76 -4.33 -8.45
C LEU A 45 -5.89 -3.86 -7.27
N TYR A 46 -5.58 -4.79 -6.39
CA TYR A 46 -4.73 -4.58 -5.22
C TYR A 46 -3.39 -5.30 -5.42
N GLU A 47 -2.33 -4.69 -4.88
CA GLU A 47 -1.05 -5.36 -4.74
C GLU A 47 -1.07 -6.27 -3.51
N ILE A 48 -0.30 -7.36 -3.56
CA ILE A 48 -0.02 -8.17 -2.38
C ILE A 48 1.46 -8.05 -2.01
N GLN A 49 1.72 -7.83 -0.73
CA GLN A 49 3.07 -7.72 -0.18
C GLN A 49 3.36 -8.93 0.70
N TYR A 50 4.57 -9.48 0.64
CA TYR A 50 4.99 -10.55 1.53
C TYR A 50 5.83 -9.96 2.65
N ILE A 51 5.37 -10.11 3.88
CA ILE A 51 5.96 -9.49 5.07
C ILE A 51 6.68 -10.56 5.90
N ASP A 52 7.98 -10.37 6.11
CA ASP A 52 8.84 -11.27 6.89
C ASP A 52 9.86 -10.53 7.80
N TYR A 53 9.87 -9.19 7.79
CA TYR A 53 10.80 -8.38 8.58
C TYR A 53 10.32 -8.09 10.03
N ILE A 54 9.06 -8.43 10.37
CA ILE A 54 8.50 -8.19 11.70
C ILE A 54 8.93 -9.30 12.65
N LYS A 55 9.83 -8.97 13.58
CA LYS A 55 10.36 -9.92 14.57
C LYS A 55 9.22 -10.60 15.36
N ASN A 56 9.35 -11.91 15.56
CA ASN A 56 8.39 -12.76 16.29
C ASN A 56 7.00 -12.89 15.62
N LYS A 57 6.85 -12.51 14.35
CA LYS A 57 5.67 -12.81 13.53
C LYS A 57 6.09 -13.75 12.40
N SER A 58 5.34 -14.82 12.18
CA SER A 58 5.54 -15.68 11.01
C SER A 58 5.31 -14.90 9.72
N LYS A 59 5.98 -15.28 8.63
CA LYS A 59 5.77 -14.66 7.32
C LYS A 59 4.29 -14.69 6.94
N PHE A 60 3.78 -13.57 6.44
CA PHE A 60 2.40 -13.44 5.97
C PHE A 60 2.32 -12.65 4.67
N ALA A 61 1.24 -12.83 3.94
CA ALA A 61 0.88 -11.99 2.82
C ALA A 61 -0.06 -10.88 3.30
N PHE A 62 0.12 -9.69 2.77
CA PHE A 62 -0.55 -8.48 3.23
C PHE A 62 -1.13 -7.72 2.05
N ILE A 63 -2.42 -7.36 2.15
CA ILE A 63 -3.11 -6.58 1.14
C ILE A 63 -3.36 -5.18 1.71
N PRO A 64 -2.55 -4.17 1.32
CA PRO A 64 -2.73 -2.82 1.80
C PRO A 64 -4.00 -2.20 1.21
N ILE A 65 -4.80 -1.55 2.07
CA ILE A 65 -5.99 -0.78 1.70
C ILE A 65 -5.90 0.69 2.15
N THR A 66 -4.72 1.14 2.61
CA THR A 66 -4.48 2.52 3.05
C THR A 66 -4.90 3.54 1.99
N ASN A 67 -4.52 3.31 0.72
CA ASN A 67 -4.81 4.25 -0.37
C ASN A 67 -6.32 4.43 -0.59
N GLN A 68 -7.10 3.35 -0.44
CA GLN A 68 -8.55 3.38 -0.55
C GLN A 68 -9.15 4.21 0.59
N ILE A 69 -8.64 4.07 1.80
CA ILE A 69 -9.08 4.87 2.93
C ILE A 69 -8.80 6.37 2.71
N LEU A 70 -7.61 6.70 2.21
CA LEU A 70 -7.22 8.08 1.90
C LEU A 70 -8.08 8.66 0.76
N ALA A 71 -8.37 7.86 -0.28
CA ALA A 71 -9.21 8.26 -1.39
C ALA A 71 -10.67 8.57 -0.99
N HIS A 72 -11.18 7.92 0.06
CA HIS A 72 -12.53 8.16 0.60
C HIS A 72 -12.57 9.24 1.70
N GLY A 73 -11.59 10.17 1.72
CA GLY A 73 -11.62 11.36 2.59
C GLY A 73 -11.08 11.15 4.00
N GLY A 74 -10.21 10.16 4.21
CA GLY A 74 -9.54 9.92 5.49
C GLY A 74 -8.42 10.92 5.77
N ASN A 75 -8.72 12.03 6.47
CA ASN A 75 -7.69 12.88 7.05
C ASN A 75 -7.36 12.34 8.45
N SER A 76 -6.30 11.53 8.54
CA SER A 76 -5.89 10.75 9.72
C SER A 76 -6.89 9.68 10.18
N VAL A 77 -6.45 8.43 10.10
CA VAL A 77 -7.21 7.22 10.43
C VAL A 77 -6.65 6.58 11.70
N MET A 78 -5.35 6.71 12.00
CA MET A 78 -4.69 5.93 13.05
C MET A 78 -4.95 6.40 14.47
N ALA A 79 -5.15 7.71 14.74
CA ALA A 79 -5.56 8.15 16.09
C ALA A 79 -6.82 7.44 16.58
N PHE A 80 -7.67 7.01 15.65
CA PHE A 80 -8.90 6.34 15.99
C PHE A 80 -8.77 4.83 16.08
N LEU A 81 -7.65 4.20 15.66
CA LEU A 81 -7.61 2.75 15.43
C LEU A 81 -6.57 2.00 16.26
N ILE A 82 -5.51 2.67 16.73
CA ILE A 82 -4.44 2.05 17.49
C ILE A 82 -4.51 2.54 18.95
N PRO A 83 -4.54 1.64 19.96
CA PRO A 83 -4.43 2.04 21.36
C PRO A 83 -3.13 2.83 21.58
N HIS A 84 -3.24 4.10 21.95
CA HIS A 84 -2.11 4.94 22.34
C HIS A 84 -2.23 5.30 23.84
N GLU A 85 -1.09 5.35 24.53
CA GLU A 85 -1.05 5.51 26.00
C GLU A 85 -1.33 6.96 26.46
N ASN A 86 -1.26 7.94 25.55
CA ASN A 86 -1.25 9.36 25.91
C ASN A 86 -2.48 10.10 25.37
N ASN A 87 -3.02 11.05 26.14
CA ASN A 87 -4.15 11.91 25.76
C ASN A 87 -3.83 12.92 24.62
N HIS A 88 -2.90 12.62 23.71
CA HIS A 88 -2.61 13.49 22.59
C HIS A 88 -3.83 13.57 21.68
N VAL A 89 -4.33 14.79 21.50
CA VAL A 89 -5.49 15.12 20.66
C VAL A 89 -5.12 15.09 19.17
N ASP A 90 -3.82 14.98 18.86
CA ASP A 90 -3.28 15.00 17.50
C ASP A 90 -2.66 13.65 17.08
N PRO A 91 -3.35 12.86 16.24
CA PRO A 91 -2.82 11.63 15.62
C PRO A 91 -1.45 11.73 14.99
N ILE A 92 -1.18 12.87 14.34
CA ILE A 92 -0.05 13.02 13.42
C ILE A 92 1.25 13.04 14.23
N ASN A 93 1.20 13.62 15.42
CA ASN A 93 2.33 13.73 16.34
C ASN A 93 2.32 12.62 17.41
N THR A 94 1.43 11.64 17.30
CA THR A 94 1.37 10.51 18.24
C THR A 94 2.48 9.51 17.91
N GLU A 95 3.30 9.20 18.91
CA GLU A 95 4.38 8.22 18.80
C GLU A 95 3.87 6.79 19.07
N TYR A 96 4.04 5.92 18.08
CA TYR A 96 3.76 4.50 18.17
C TYR A 96 5.06 3.72 18.37
N LYS A 97 5.00 2.66 19.18
CA LYS A 97 6.18 1.89 19.60
C LYS A 97 6.32 0.54 18.91
N LYS A 98 5.24 0.00 18.32
CA LYS A 98 5.21 -1.35 17.75
C LYS A 98 5.18 -1.31 16.23
N LYS A 99 5.91 -2.23 15.58
CA LYS A 99 5.86 -2.36 14.11
C LYS A 99 4.55 -2.93 13.58
N ILE A 100 3.74 -3.52 14.46
CA ILE A 100 2.48 -4.16 14.13
C ILE A 100 1.45 -3.91 15.23
N TYR A 101 0.23 -3.61 14.83
CA TYR A 101 -0.95 -3.57 15.69
C TYR A 101 -2.08 -4.35 15.04
N LEU A 102 -2.77 -5.15 15.86
CA LEU A 102 -4.02 -5.79 15.47
C LEU A 102 -5.17 -4.79 15.67
N ILE A 103 -6.03 -4.68 14.66
CA ILE A 103 -7.19 -3.78 14.68
C ILE A 103 -8.45 -4.65 14.79
N GLU A 104 -9.18 -4.51 15.90
CA GLU A 104 -10.31 -5.37 16.25
C GLU A 104 -11.58 -4.57 16.57
N SER A 105 -12.70 -5.30 16.69
CA SER A 105 -13.99 -4.76 17.16
C SER A 105 -14.44 -3.54 16.33
N LYS A 106 -15.02 -2.53 16.98
CA LYS A 106 -15.52 -1.29 16.35
C LYS A 106 -14.51 -0.59 15.44
N TYR A 107 -13.20 -0.71 15.73
CA TYR A 107 -12.16 -0.05 14.95
C TYR A 107 -11.96 -0.75 13.61
N ARG A 108 -12.06 -2.08 13.59
CA ARG A 108 -12.06 -2.89 12.37
C ARG A 108 -13.24 -2.50 11.48
N GLU A 109 -14.44 -2.39 12.05
CA GLU A 109 -15.66 -1.98 11.31
C GLU A 109 -15.51 -0.58 10.70
N ILE A 110 -15.02 0.39 11.48
CA ILE A 110 -14.77 1.77 11.00
C ILE A 110 -13.77 1.78 9.84
N LEU A 111 -12.68 1.01 9.95
CA LEU A 111 -11.65 0.93 8.92
C LEU A 111 -12.21 0.35 7.61
N ILE A 112 -12.94 -0.76 7.69
CA ILE A 112 -13.54 -1.43 6.53
C ILE A 112 -14.53 -0.49 5.83
N ALA A 113 -15.41 0.18 6.60
CA ALA A 113 -16.35 1.15 6.06
C ALA A 113 -15.63 2.35 5.41
N LYS A 114 -14.56 2.86 6.02
CA LYS A 114 -13.74 3.95 5.45
C LYS A 114 -13.02 3.55 4.16
N ALA A 115 -12.69 2.27 3.99
CA ALA A 115 -12.14 1.77 2.73
C ALA A 115 -13.21 1.62 1.63
N GLY A 116 -14.49 1.89 1.92
CA GLY A 116 -15.61 1.66 1.01
C GLY A 116 -15.97 0.18 0.87
N LEU A 117 -15.53 -0.65 1.83
CA LEU A 117 -15.73 -2.10 1.85
C LEU A 117 -16.84 -2.49 2.84
N SER A 118 -17.30 -3.73 2.73
CA SER A 118 -18.25 -4.38 3.64
C SER A 118 -17.66 -5.67 4.19
N ASP A 119 -18.05 -6.07 5.40
CA ASP A 119 -17.67 -7.39 5.95
C ASP A 119 -18.18 -8.56 5.10
N SER A 120 -19.23 -8.33 4.31
CA SER A 120 -19.75 -9.27 3.32
C SER A 120 -18.94 -9.36 2.02
N ASP A 121 -17.94 -8.50 1.82
CA ASP A 121 -17.09 -8.56 0.65
C ASP A 121 -16.05 -9.67 0.79
N THR A 122 -15.52 -10.09 -0.35
CA THR A 122 -14.55 -11.19 -0.44
C THR A 122 -13.29 -10.67 -1.14
N VAL A 123 -12.14 -11.10 -0.63
CA VAL A 123 -10.86 -10.97 -1.30
C VAL A 123 -10.70 -12.15 -2.26
N PHE A 124 -10.62 -11.85 -3.56
CA PHE A 124 -10.32 -12.81 -4.61
C PHE A 124 -8.87 -12.67 -5.04
N ILE A 125 -8.13 -13.77 -4.98
CA ILE A 125 -6.73 -13.85 -5.43
C ILE A 125 -6.65 -14.82 -6.58
N TYR A 126 -6.30 -14.30 -7.76
CA TYR A 126 -6.17 -15.08 -8.98
C TYR A 126 -4.71 -15.23 -9.38
N ASP A 127 -4.31 -16.48 -9.60
CA ASP A 127 -3.04 -16.79 -10.23
C ASP A 127 -3.23 -16.92 -11.74
N ASN A 128 -2.57 -16.06 -12.50
CA ASN A 128 -2.68 -16.08 -13.96
C ASN A 128 -1.88 -17.23 -14.61
N VAL A 129 -0.82 -17.72 -13.96
CA VAL A 129 0.06 -18.78 -14.47
C VAL A 129 -0.61 -20.15 -14.29
N PHE A 130 -1.04 -20.47 -13.08
CA PHE A 130 -1.66 -21.75 -12.71
C PHE A 130 -3.18 -21.75 -12.83
N LYS A 131 -3.79 -20.62 -13.20
CA LYS A 131 -5.24 -20.47 -13.42
C LYS A 131 -6.09 -20.87 -12.22
N GLN A 132 -5.55 -20.67 -11.01
CA GLN A 132 -6.22 -20.99 -9.75
C GLN A 132 -6.72 -19.73 -9.06
N ILE A 133 -7.82 -19.85 -8.31
CA ILE A 133 -8.43 -18.77 -7.55
C ILE A 133 -8.54 -19.20 -6.09
N LEU A 134 -8.18 -18.31 -5.18
CA LEU A 134 -8.53 -18.39 -3.78
C LEU A 134 -9.44 -17.22 -3.40
N SER A 135 -10.31 -17.49 -2.43
CA SER A 135 -11.26 -16.52 -1.89
C SER A 135 -11.16 -16.49 -0.38
N PHE A 136 -11.22 -15.30 0.19
CA PHE A 136 -11.24 -15.08 1.63
C PHE A 136 -12.30 -14.05 1.97
N ASP A 137 -13.25 -14.40 2.84
CA ASP A 137 -14.25 -13.45 3.28
C ASP A 137 -13.60 -12.41 4.21
N ILE A 138 -13.91 -11.14 4.00
CA ILE A 138 -13.29 -10.05 4.79
C ILE A 138 -13.52 -10.25 6.28
N GLN A 139 -14.71 -10.72 6.67
CA GLN A 139 -15.07 -11.00 8.07
C GLN A 139 -14.09 -11.96 8.77
N ASP A 140 -13.44 -12.86 8.04
CA ASP A 140 -12.52 -13.87 8.57
C ASP A 140 -11.05 -13.42 8.54
N LEU A 141 -10.76 -12.27 7.91
CA LEU A 141 -9.41 -11.74 7.81
C LEU A 141 -9.09 -10.81 8.99
N GLN A 142 -7.89 -10.99 9.54
CA GLN A 142 -7.33 -10.05 10.50
C GLN A 142 -6.97 -8.75 9.79
N VAL A 143 -7.28 -7.63 10.43
CA VAL A 143 -6.88 -6.30 9.97
C VAL A 143 -5.71 -5.84 10.81
N LEU A 144 -4.63 -5.43 10.14
CA LEU A 144 -3.40 -4.98 10.79
C LEU A 144 -3.05 -3.56 10.36
N ALA A 145 -2.42 -2.84 11.29
CA ALA A 145 -1.49 -1.76 10.96
C ALA A 145 -0.07 -2.32 11.01
N ILE A 146 0.68 -2.22 9.92
CA ILE A 146 2.09 -2.61 9.86
C ILE A 146 2.94 -1.44 9.42
N ILE A 147 4.19 -1.35 9.86
CA ILE A 147 5.11 -0.35 9.31
C ILE A 147 5.29 -0.59 7.81
N ASN A 148 5.45 0.48 7.05
CA ASN A 148 5.77 0.37 5.64
C ASN A 148 7.13 -0.34 5.51
N PRO A 149 7.25 -1.42 4.73
CA PRO A 149 8.53 -2.11 4.54
C PRO A 149 9.65 -1.20 4.02
N ASN A 150 9.30 -0.09 3.37
CA ASN A 150 10.24 0.91 2.87
C ASN A 150 10.64 1.96 3.92
N ASN A 151 10.12 1.88 5.14
CA ASN A 151 10.55 2.77 6.21
C ASN A 151 11.97 2.41 6.66
N SER A 152 12.86 3.40 6.67
CA SER A 152 14.29 3.22 6.96
C SER A 152 14.61 3.14 8.45
N THR A 153 13.66 3.44 9.33
CA THR A 153 13.88 3.39 10.79
C THR A 153 13.68 1.97 11.32
N GLU A 154 14.79 1.32 11.70
CA GLU A 154 14.74 -0.01 12.32
C GLU A 154 14.10 0.02 13.72
N GLU A 155 14.20 1.15 14.41
CA GLU A 155 13.69 1.38 15.77
C GLU A 155 12.87 2.68 15.81
N GLY A 156 11.79 2.68 16.59
CA GLY A 156 10.87 3.81 16.70
C GLY A 156 11.47 5.02 17.43
N PRO A 157 10.67 6.07 17.68
CA PRO A 157 9.21 6.10 17.53
C PRO A 157 8.75 6.13 16.08
N PHE A 158 7.57 5.55 15.83
CA PHE A 158 6.89 5.58 14.54
C PHE A 158 5.70 6.53 14.59
N TYR A 159 5.32 7.07 13.45
CA TYR A 159 4.18 7.97 13.29
C TYR A 159 3.12 7.35 12.38
N GLU A 160 1.91 7.90 12.40
CA GLU A 160 0.80 7.38 11.59
C GLU A 160 1.17 7.17 10.10
N SER A 161 1.90 8.13 9.52
CA SER A 161 2.33 8.06 8.11
C SER A 161 3.26 6.89 7.80
N ASP A 162 3.86 6.30 8.82
CA ASP A 162 4.76 5.17 8.68
C ASP A 162 4.03 3.84 8.50
N TYR A 163 2.71 3.81 8.72
CA TYR A 163 1.94 2.57 8.71
C TYR A 163 1.14 2.37 7.43
N LEU A 164 1.04 1.09 7.04
CA LEU A 164 0.07 0.57 6.10
C LEU A 164 -1.05 -0.16 6.87
N LEU A 165 -2.28 0.05 6.43
CA LEU A 165 -3.48 -0.63 6.91
C LEU A 165 -3.91 -1.67 5.88
N GLY A 166 -4.27 -2.86 6.34
CA GLY A 166 -4.57 -3.95 5.40
C GLY A 166 -4.96 -5.26 6.05
N PHE A 167 -5.23 -6.23 5.19
CA PHE A 167 -5.62 -7.58 5.59
C PHE A 167 -4.40 -8.51 5.64
N GLU A 168 -4.31 -9.31 6.70
CA GLU A 168 -3.37 -10.41 6.81
C GLU A 168 -3.92 -11.69 6.18
N ILE A 169 -3.10 -12.35 5.37
CA ILE A 169 -3.35 -13.69 4.83
C ILE A 169 -2.15 -14.58 5.16
N ASN A 170 -2.41 -15.81 5.60
CA ASN A 170 -1.34 -16.79 5.79
C ASN A 170 -0.61 -17.05 4.46
N ALA A 171 0.68 -16.74 4.41
CA ALA A 171 1.50 -16.86 3.20
C ALA A 171 1.59 -18.30 2.66
N ASP A 172 1.45 -19.31 3.52
CA ASP A 172 1.49 -20.73 3.09
C ASP A 172 0.33 -21.09 2.16
N LYS A 173 -0.81 -20.38 2.28
CA LYS A 173 -1.95 -20.55 1.36
C LYS A 173 -1.61 -20.06 -0.05
N LEU A 174 -0.62 -19.19 -0.18
CA LEU A 174 -0.19 -18.55 -1.42
C LEU A 174 1.18 -19.05 -1.91
N LYS A 175 1.75 -20.09 -1.30
CA LYS A 175 3.11 -20.57 -1.62
C LYS A 175 3.36 -20.94 -3.09
N ASN A 176 2.31 -21.32 -3.81
CA ASN A 176 2.37 -21.70 -5.22
C ASN A 176 1.88 -20.57 -6.15
N PHE A 177 1.57 -19.39 -5.62
CA PHE A 177 1.09 -18.27 -6.42
C PHE A 177 2.26 -17.53 -7.08
N THR A 178 2.14 -17.25 -8.37
CA THR A 178 3.08 -16.45 -9.15
C THR A 178 2.35 -15.25 -9.73
N GLU A 179 2.78 -14.04 -9.38
CA GLU A 179 2.18 -12.77 -9.82
C GLU A 179 0.65 -12.72 -9.63
N PRO A 180 0.15 -12.90 -8.39
CA PRO A 180 -1.28 -12.92 -8.11
C PRO A 180 -1.93 -11.56 -8.42
N LEU A 181 -3.10 -11.61 -9.06
CA LEU A 181 -4.02 -10.47 -9.14
C LEU A 181 -4.98 -10.52 -7.96
N VAL A 182 -5.11 -9.41 -7.24
CA VAL A 182 -6.02 -9.31 -6.10
C VAL A 182 -7.15 -8.35 -6.42
N TYR A 183 -8.37 -8.76 -6.10
CA TYR A 183 -9.56 -7.91 -6.15
C TYR A 183 -10.36 -8.08 -4.85
N ILE A 184 -11.00 -7.01 -4.40
CA ILE A 184 -11.88 -7.03 -3.23
C ILE A 184 -13.26 -6.53 -3.64
N GLY A 185 -14.29 -7.32 -3.37
CA GLY A 185 -15.67 -6.93 -3.61
C GLY A 185 -16.66 -8.09 -3.44
N LYS A 186 -17.92 -7.86 -3.83
CA LYS A 186 -19.02 -8.84 -3.65
C LYS A 186 -19.02 -10.00 -4.64
N LYS A 187 -18.42 -9.81 -5.80
CA LYS A 187 -18.44 -10.79 -6.91
C LYS A 187 -17.04 -10.98 -7.45
N ASN A 188 -16.73 -12.22 -7.78
CA ASN A 188 -15.46 -12.59 -8.38
C ASN A 188 -15.36 -12.00 -9.80
N PRO A 189 -14.39 -11.14 -10.11
CA PRO A 189 -14.22 -10.58 -11.44
C PRO A 189 -13.42 -11.49 -12.38
N PHE A 190 -12.80 -12.55 -11.86
CA PHE A 190 -11.92 -13.45 -12.61
C PHE A 190 -12.66 -14.66 -13.20
N THR A 191 -13.92 -14.85 -12.84
CA THR A 191 -14.80 -15.88 -13.38
C THR A 191 -15.88 -15.24 -14.24
N LYS A 192 -16.12 -15.80 -15.42
CA LYS A 192 -17.24 -15.40 -16.30
C LYS A 192 -18.57 -15.93 -15.79
#